data_AF-G0IXI5-F1
#
_entry.id   AF-G0IXI5-F1
#
_cell.length_a   1.000
_cell.length_b   1.000
_cell.length_c   1.000
_cell.angle_alpha   90.00
_cell.angle_beta   90.00
_cell.angle_gamma   90.00
#
_symmetry.space_group_name_H-M   'P 1'
#
loop_
_entity.id
_entity.type
_entity.pdbx_description
1 polymer ?
#
loop_
_entity_poly.entity_id
_entity_poly.type
_entity_poly.pdbx_seq_one_letter_code
_entity_poly.pdbx_strand_id
1 'polypeptide(L)'
;MKKNKNLELSETGYTITTDPNFLNKQNHITSELSKKIGLFHKLALEGKRSSIQKFKEAIAKYPDNPQLKNYLSVLYLQLGETEKMFEVNRSIVEEHPDYLFGKLNLANEYYSKKEYQKMLEILGPKLEIKALYPHRDVFHLNEVISFHKCAVLYLCAIGHVEQAEIRYEIMEALDPDSNETEMALKELYYAQIKAGSERYQEERKNKIFVNKKSQPVSENSNPPCFSHQEIEWLYTNGLFIGEDKINKILALPRETLIADLELILQDSINRFAHFNKLVSDQGWEEEKMNFVIHSFFLLGELKSEESLEAIFNALSQSSEYLELYIGDFLTTDIWEPIYKIVATNLKACKQFMFQPGIDDYARSNICDIVQQLALHHPEKREEALQWFAEIIQFFLNSKPEDNVISSDVVGLLICNIIDIEGVELLPEVEKLFEQGIVSIGICGSWENVSEDLINPIQHDCKLEILPIVQRYAEVTSTWAVYNEDENILDYINYDELFEPQIMPVRSEPKIGRNDPCPCGSGKKYKKCCMNN
;
A
#
# COMPACT_ATOMS: atom_id res chain seq x y z
N MET A 1 -8.98 5.93 1.56
CA MET A 1 -10.32 6.55 1.42
C MET A 1 -10.19 8.07 1.49
N LYS A 2 -10.69 8.78 0.47
CA LYS A 2 -10.64 10.25 0.39
C LYS A 2 -11.55 10.87 1.45
N LYS A 3 -10.99 11.42 2.53
CA LYS A 3 -11.71 12.43 3.32
C LYS A 3 -11.89 13.63 2.39
N ASN A 4 -13.10 13.81 1.87
CA ASN A 4 -13.54 15.09 1.30
C ASN A 4 -13.58 16.13 2.43
N LYS A 5 -12.41 16.60 2.86
CA LYS A 5 -12.32 17.94 3.43
C LYS A 5 -12.42 18.88 2.25
N ASN A 6 -13.59 19.50 2.10
CA ASN A 6 -13.70 20.73 1.33
C ASN A 6 -12.70 21.72 1.95
N LEU A 7 -11.50 21.81 1.39
CA LEU A 7 -10.56 22.87 1.71
C LEU A 7 -11.19 24.16 1.20
N GLU A 8 -11.92 24.83 2.09
CA GLU A 8 -12.40 26.18 1.84
C GLU A 8 -11.17 27.09 1.72
N LEU A 9 -10.76 27.36 0.47
CA LEU A 9 -9.69 28.32 0.12
C LEU A 9 -9.86 29.71 0.77
N SER A 10 -11.05 30.01 1.32
CA SER A 10 -11.38 31.22 2.07
C SER A 10 -10.60 31.41 3.38
N GLU A 11 -9.91 30.40 3.91
CA GLU A 11 -9.12 30.53 5.15
C GLU A 11 -7.67 31.04 4.95
N THR A 12 -7.20 31.16 3.71
CA THR A 12 -5.79 31.49 3.41
C THR A 12 -5.41 32.95 3.64
N GLY A 13 -6.38 33.86 3.78
CA GLY A 13 -6.13 35.28 4.02
C GLY A 13 -5.53 36.04 2.82
N TYR A 14 -5.59 35.46 1.61
CA TYR A 14 -5.24 36.10 0.35
C TYR A 14 -6.12 35.58 -0.80
N THR A 15 -6.03 36.22 -1.96
CA THR A 15 -6.74 35.81 -3.19
C THR A 15 -5.77 35.30 -4.24
N ILE A 16 -6.21 34.33 -5.04
CA ILE A 16 -5.41 33.72 -6.11
C ILE A 16 -5.92 34.24 -7.45
N THR A 17 -5.01 34.79 -8.26
CA THR A 17 -5.29 35.22 -9.64
C THR A 17 -4.60 34.32 -10.66
N THR A 18 -5.23 34.16 -11.82
CA THR A 18 -4.65 33.51 -13.01
C THR A 18 -4.37 34.52 -14.12
N ASP A 19 -4.48 35.83 -13.85
CA ASP A 19 -4.18 36.87 -14.84
C ASP A 19 -2.72 36.76 -15.29
N PRO A 20 -2.45 36.44 -16.57
CA PRO A 20 -1.10 36.24 -17.07
C PRO A 20 -0.24 37.51 -17.03
N ASN A 21 -0.85 38.68 -16.88
CA ASN A 21 -0.14 39.95 -16.81
C ASN A 21 0.05 40.46 -15.39
N PHE A 22 -0.48 39.76 -14.38
CA PHE A 22 -0.46 40.19 -12.99
C PHE A 22 0.96 40.53 -12.50
N LEU A 23 1.93 39.67 -12.86
CA LEU A 23 3.33 39.84 -12.47
C LEU A 23 4.13 40.79 -13.37
N ASN A 24 3.58 41.29 -14.48
CA ASN A 24 4.34 42.07 -15.46
C ASN A 24 4.94 43.34 -14.83
N LYS A 25 4.14 44.06 -14.05
CA LYS A 25 4.60 45.29 -13.39
C LYS A 25 5.66 44.98 -12.32
N GLN A 26 5.42 43.95 -11.51
CA GLN A 26 6.33 43.51 -10.45
C GLN A 26 7.67 43.03 -11.02
N ASN A 27 7.66 42.37 -12.18
CA ASN A 27 8.84 41.83 -12.82
C ASN A 27 9.46 42.79 -13.85
N HIS A 28 9.08 44.08 -13.87
CA HIS A 28 9.62 45.07 -14.82
C HIS A 28 9.49 44.66 -16.30
N ILE A 29 8.41 43.96 -16.66
CA ILE A 29 8.13 43.54 -18.04
C ILE A 29 7.57 44.73 -18.82
N THR A 30 8.41 45.35 -19.64
CA THR A 30 8.01 46.42 -20.56
C THR A 30 7.11 45.90 -21.67
N SER A 31 6.36 46.78 -22.34
CA SER A 31 5.54 46.40 -23.51
C SER A 31 6.38 45.81 -24.66
N GLU A 32 7.67 46.17 -24.76
CA GLU A 32 8.58 45.55 -25.73
C GLU A 32 8.97 44.14 -25.30
N LEU A 33 9.31 43.93 -24.02
CA LEU A 33 9.73 42.65 -23.48
C LEU A 33 8.57 41.64 -23.43
N SER A 34 7.36 42.08 -23.06
CA SER A 34 6.15 41.24 -23.02
C SER A 34 5.90 40.49 -24.34
N LYS A 35 6.19 41.13 -25.48
CA LYS A 35 6.06 40.50 -26.82
C LYS A 35 7.08 39.39 -27.09
N LYS A 36 8.18 39.35 -26.34
CA LYS A 36 9.31 38.44 -26.53
C LYS A 36 9.48 37.44 -25.37
N ILE A 37 8.85 37.68 -24.22
CA ILE A 37 9.11 36.92 -23.00
C ILE A 37 8.79 35.42 -23.16
N GLY A 38 7.70 35.08 -23.86
CA GLY A 38 7.34 33.69 -24.16
C GLY A 38 8.33 32.99 -25.12
N LEU A 39 9.01 33.74 -25.99
CA LEU A 39 10.09 33.18 -26.82
C LEU A 39 11.29 32.79 -25.94
N PHE A 40 11.66 33.61 -24.97
CA PHE A 40 12.75 33.29 -24.06
C PHE A 40 12.43 32.05 -23.22
N HIS A 41 11.20 31.91 -22.72
CA HIS A 41 10.82 30.67 -22.04
C HIS A 41 11.01 29.43 -22.92
N LYS A 42 10.51 29.47 -24.16
CA LYS A 42 10.70 28.37 -25.11
C LYS A 42 12.19 28.05 -25.33
N LEU A 43 13.02 29.07 -25.49
CA LEU A 43 14.46 28.91 -25.67
C LEU A 43 15.15 28.29 -24.44
N ALA A 44 14.65 28.56 -23.24
CA ALA A 44 15.15 27.95 -22.01
C ALA A 44 14.86 26.44 -21.97
N LEU A 45 13.61 26.05 -22.29
CA LEU A 45 13.19 24.65 -22.32
C LEU A 45 13.88 23.85 -23.44
N GLU A 46 14.18 24.47 -24.58
CA GLU A 46 14.90 23.82 -25.68
C GLU A 46 16.35 23.44 -25.36
N GLY A 47 16.95 24.00 -24.31
CA GLY A 47 18.28 23.56 -23.85
C GLY A 47 19.43 23.81 -24.83
N LYS A 48 19.33 24.78 -25.75
CA LYS A 48 20.38 25.01 -26.77
C LYS A 48 21.47 25.96 -26.28
N ARG A 49 22.73 25.52 -26.34
CA ARG A 49 23.91 26.34 -25.95
C ARG A 49 23.99 27.67 -26.72
N SER A 50 23.54 27.70 -27.98
CA SER A 50 23.49 28.92 -28.80
C SER A 50 22.50 29.97 -28.29
N SER A 51 21.55 29.59 -27.43
CA SER A 51 20.60 30.52 -26.81
C SER A 51 21.21 31.36 -25.68
N ILE A 52 22.33 30.93 -25.07
CA ILE A 52 22.96 31.63 -23.94
C ILE A 52 23.28 33.09 -24.30
N GLN A 53 23.83 33.33 -25.49
CA GLN A 53 24.19 34.67 -25.93
C GLN A 53 22.96 35.58 -26.05
N LYS A 54 21.83 35.04 -26.53
CA LYS A 54 20.56 35.77 -26.62
C LYS A 54 20.02 36.14 -25.24
N PHE A 55 20.16 35.26 -24.25
CA PHE A 55 19.81 35.56 -22.87
C PHE A 55 20.68 36.65 -22.27
N LYS A 56 22.01 36.57 -22.45
CA LYS A 56 22.95 37.59 -21.96
C LYS A 56 22.66 38.98 -22.54
N GLU A 57 22.38 39.05 -23.84
CA GLU A 57 21.99 40.31 -24.50
C GLU A 57 20.65 40.85 -23.99
N ALA A 58 19.67 39.97 -23.76
CA ALA A 58 18.38 40.37 -23.21
C ALA A 58 18.48 40.86 -21.77
N ILE A 59 19.25 40.18 -20.92
CA ILE A 59 19.50 40.58 -19.52
C ILE A 59 20.25 41.93 -19.48
N ALA A 60 21.23 42.13 -20.35
CA ALA A 60 21.93 43.41 -20.46
C ALA A 60 20.99 44.55 -20.90
N LYS A 61 20.01 44.27 -21.77
CA LYS A 61 19.01 45.25 -22.21
C LYS A 61 17.92 45.52 -21.16
N TYR A 62 17.57 44.52 -20.34
CA TYR A 62 16.52 44.59 -19.33
C TYR A 62 17.04 44.12 -17.95
N PRO A 63 17.98 44.87 -17.33
CA PRO A 63 18.68 44.42 -16.12
C PRO A 63 17.75 44.23 -14.91
N ASP A 64 16.66 45.01 -14.83
CA ASP A 64 15.70 44.97 -13.73
C ASP A 64 14.69 43.81 -13.82
N ASN A 65 14.73 43.00 -14.89
CA ASN A 65 13.81 41.88 -15.08
C ASN A 65 14.40 40.58 -14.51
N PRO A 66 13.91 40.07 -13.36
CA PRO A 66 14.42 38.82 -12.79
C PRO A 66 14.03 37.57 -13.58
N GLN A 67 12.95 37.64 -14.37
CA GLN A 67 12.40 36.49 -15.10
C GLN A 67 13.33 36.00 -16.21
N LEU A 68 14.02 36.89 -16.92
CA LEU A 68 15.04 36.53 -17.91
C LEU A 68 16.21 35.77 -17.29
N LYS A 69 16.64 36.15 -16.08
CA LYS A 69 17.67 35.41 -15.34
C LYS A 69 17.16 34.05 -14.86
N ASN A 70 15.91 33.98 -14.41
CA ASN A 70 15.27 32.69 -14.05
C ASN A 70 15.17 31.76 -15.26
N TYR A 71 14.91 32.27 -16.46
CA TYR A 71 14.93 31.46 -17.68
C TYR A 71 16.35 31.05 -18.08
N LEU A 72 17.35 31.89 -17.82
CA LEU A 72 18.75 31.51 -18.00
C LEU A 72 19.15 30.38 -17.03
N SER A 73 18.66 30.38 -15.78
CA SER A 73 18.92 29.26 -14.86
C SER A 73 18.26 27.95 -15.34
N VAL A 74 17.02 28.01 -15.86
CA VAL A 74 16.36 26.87 -16.53
C VAL A 74 17.20 26.38 -17.72
N LEU A 75 17.70 27.28 -18.56
CA LEU A 75 18.57 26.91 -19.70
C LEU A 75 19.85 26.19 -19.25
N TYR A 76 20.50 26.69 -18.19
CA TYR A 76 21.71 26.05 -17.66
C TYR A 76 21.42 24.65 -17.10
N LEU A 77 20.26 24.45 -16.45
CA LEU A 77 19.85 23.11 -16.05
C LEU A 77 19.72 22.18 -17.27
N GLN A 78 19.00 22.60 -18.32
CA GLN A 78 18.81 21.78 -19.52
C GLN A 78 20.13 21.44 -20.23
N LEU A 79 21.18 22.23 -20.01
CA LEU A 79 22.53 22.01 -20.52
C LEU A 79 23.41 21.15 -19.60
N GLY A 80 22.91 20.74 -18.43
CA GLY A 80 23.69 20.05 -17.40
C GLY A 80 24.73 20.95 -16.70
N GLU A 81 24.61 22.28 -16.80
CA GLU A 81 25.55 23.24 -16.20
C GLU A 81 25.07 23.69 -14.80
N THR A 82 24.96 22.74 -13.87
CA THR A 82 24.36 22.92 -12.53
C THR A 82 25.00 24.05 -11.71
N GLU A 83 26.34 24.17 -11.70
CA GLU A 83 27.01 25.24 -10.96
C GLU A 83 26.65 26.64 -11.48
N LYS A 84 26.56 26.81 -12.80
CA LYS A 84 26.15 28.10 -13.38
C LYS A 84 24.68 28.40 -13.13
N MET A 85 23.82 27.37 -13.09
CA MET A 85 22.44 27.54 -12.66
C MET A 85 22.39 28.07 -11.22
N PHE A 86 23.17 27.49 -10.30
CA PHE A 86 23.23 27.99 -8.92
C PHE A 86 23.81 29.40 -8.81
N GLU A 87 24.85 29.73 -9.58
CA GLU A 87 25.39 31.10 -9.66
C GLU A 87 24.32 32.12 -10.08
N VAL A 88 23.54 31.81 -11.12
CA VAL A 88 22.45 32.68 -11.58
C VAL A 88 21.34 32.77 -10.53
N ASN A 89 20.97 31.67 -9.87
CA ASN A 89 19.94 31.68 -8.84
C ASN A 89 20.34 32.58 -7.65
N ARG A 90 21.60 32.51 -7.20
CA ARG A 90 22.13 33.38 -6.15
C ARG A 90 22.10 34.85 -6.56
N SER A 91 22.53 35.16 -7.79
CA SER A 91 22.52 36.56 -8.27
C SER A 91 21.08 37.12 -8.39
N ILE A 92 20.08 36.28 -8.73
CA ILE A 92 18.67 36.71 -8.73
C ILE A 92 18.23 37.15 -7.34
N VAL A 93 18.56 36.40 -6.29
CA VAL A 93 18.17 36.72 -4.91
C VAL A 93 18.90 37.98 -4.41
N GLU A 94 20.17 38.15 -4.77
CA GLU A 94 20.96 39.35 -4.42
C GLU A 94 20.44 40.62 -5.11
N GLU A 95 20.12 40.53 -6.40
CA GLU A 95 19.72 41.69 -7.21
C GLU A 95 18.21 41.98 -7.13
N HIS A 96 17.39 40.96 -6.85
CA HIS A 96 15.92 41.05 -6.83
C HIS A 96 15.32 40.33 -5.60
N PRO A 97 15.56 40.82 -4.38
CA PRO A 97 15.18 40.12 -3.14
C PRO A 97 13.66 39.95 -2.94
N ASP A 98 12.82 40.69 -3.65
CA ASP A 98 11.36 40.53 -3.60
C ASP A 98 10.82 39.48 -4.59
N TYR A 99 11.64 38.99 -5.52
CA TYR A 99 11.24 38.04 -6.54
C TYR A 99 11.15 36.61 -5.99
N LEU A 100 9.91 36.13 -5.77
CA LEU A 100 9.63 34.85 -5.12
C LEU A 100 10.33 33.67 -5.82
N PHE A 101 10.27 33.55 -7.15
CA PHE A 101 10.84 32.40 -7.84
C PHE A 101 12.36 32.29 -7.68
N GLY A 102 13.06 33.42 -7.49
CA GLY A 102 14.48 33.42 -7.12
C GLY A 102 14.72 32.78 -5.76
N LYS A 103 13.93 33.15 -4.75
CA LYS A 103 13.95 32.52 -3.42
C LYS A 103 13.65 31.02 -3.52
N LEU A 104 12.61 30.63 -4.24
CA LEU A 104 12.24 29.22 -4.38
C LEU A 104 13.29 28.40 -5.13
N ASN A 105 14.01 28.99 -6.09
CA ASN A 105 15.15 28.33 -6.74
C ASN A 105 16.29 28.09 -5.75
N LEU A 106 16.58 29.06 -4.88
CA LEU A 106 17.58 28.92 -3.82
C LEU A 106 17.14 27.88 -2.77
N ALA A 107 15.85 27.83 -2.44
CA ALA A 107 15.29 26.79 -1.57
C ALA A 107 15.47 25.39 -2.17
N ASN A 108 15.24 25.21 -3.49
CA ASN A 108 15.48 23.92 -4.16
C ASN A 108 16.98 23.56 -4.20
N GLU A 109 17.88 24.55 -4.31
CA GLU A 109 19.33 24.31 -4.16
C GLU A 109 19.64 23.77 -2.77
N TYR A 110 19.13 24.40 -1.71
CA TYR A 110 19.32 23.91 -0.34
C TYR A 110 18.72 22.52 -0.12
N TYR A 111 17.54 22.25 -0.68
CA TYR A 111 16.95 20.91 -0.68
C TYR A 111 17.92 19.87 -1.30
N SER A 112 18.44 20.15 -2.50
CA SER A 112 19.37 19.23 -3.19
C SER A 112 20.68 19.00 -2.42
N LYS A 113 21.13 19.99 -1.66
CA LYS A 113 22.33 19.92 -0.82
C LYS A 113 22.04 19.38 0.59
N LYS A 114 20.79 19.01 0.88
CA LYS A 114 20.31 18.57 2.21
C LYS A 114 20.51 19.63 3.31
N GLU A 115 20.54 20.91 2.94
CA GLU A 115 20.71 22.05 3.84
C GLU A 115 19.34 22.60 4.29
N TYR A 116 18.49 21.75 4.87
CA TYR A 116 17.08 22.07 5.14
C TYR A 116 16.87 23.25 6.09
N GLN A 117 17.81 23.52 6.99
CA GLN A 117 17.75 24.70 7.86
C GLN A 117 17.77 26.00 7.05
N LYS A 118 18.63 26.07 6.03
CA LYS A 118 18.70 27.24 5.13
C LYS A 118 17.47 27.32 4.24
N MET A 119 16.91 26.17 3.84
CA MET A 119 15.64 26.13 3.12
C MET A 119 14.50 26.75 3.94
N LEU A 120 14.42 26.44 5.24
CA LEU A 120 13.44 27.03 6.15
C LEU A 120 13.63 28.54 6.31
N GLU A 121 14.88 29.02 6.38
CA GLU A 121 15.17 30.46 6.42
C GLU A 121 14.62 31.21 5.19
N ILE A 122 14.62 30.56 4.02
CA ILE A 122 14.06 31.12 2.78
C ILE A 122 12.53 31.07 2.75
N LEU A 123 11.93 29.94 3.17
CA LEU A 123 10.47 29.74 3.13
C LEU A 123 9.73 30.43 4.29
N GLY A 124 10.45 30.70 5.37
CA GLY A 124 9.91 31.22 6.63
C GLY A 124 9.32 30.11 7.52
N PRO A 125 9.33 30.29 8.85
CA PRO A 125 8.96 29.25 9.81
C PRO A 125 7.49 28.84 9.76
N LYS A 126 6.62 29.70 9.20
CA LYS A 126 5.20 29.39 9.02
C LYS A 126 4.92 28.53 7.79
N LEU A 127 5.86 28.44 6.85
CA LEU A 127 5.65 27.81 5.54
C LEU A 127 4.37 28.33 4.87
N GLU A 128 4.18 29.65 4.89
CA GLU A 128 3.01 30.34 4.34
C GLU A 128 3.45 31.53 3.48
N ILE A 129 2.96 31.58 2.23
CA ILE A 129 3.34 32.64 1.28
C ILE A 129 2.90 34.03 1.75
N LYS A 130 1.74 34.14 2.41
CA LYS A 130 1.23 35.39 3.01
C LYS A 130 2.09 35.86 4.18
N ALA A 131 2.67 34.94 4.95
CA ALA A 131 3.60 35.30 6.02
C ALA A 131 4.94 35.81 5.45
N LEU A 132 5.38 35.27 4.31
CA LEU A 132 6.57 35.71 3.61
C LEU A 132 6.39 37.08 2.92
N TYR A 133 5.16 37.38 2.47
CA TYR A 133 4.79 38.65 1.83
C TYR A 133 3.56 39.28 2.52
N PRO A 134 3.70 39.83 3.74
CA PRO A 134 2.56 40.28 4.54
C PRO A 134 1.76 41.41 3.89
N HIS A 135 2.40 42.24 3.06
CA HIS A 135 1.79 43.37 2.38
C HIS A 135 1.01 43.02 1.11
N ARG A 136 1.00 41.74 0.68
CA ARG A 136 0.32 41.29 -0.54
C ARG A 136 -0.96 40.53 -0.21
N ASP A 137 -2.08 40.93 -0.80
CA ASP A 137 -3.37 40.24 -0.66
C ASP A 137 -3.76 39.43 -1.90
N VAL A 138 -2.97 39.51 -2.96
CA VAL A 138 -3.17 38.80 -4.22
C VAL A 138 -1.88 38.12 -4.65
N PHE A 139 -1.96 36.83 -4.96
CA PHE A 139 -0.86 36.03 -5.48
C PHE A 139 -1.27 35.36 -6.79
N HIS A 140 -0.33 35.20 -7.70
CA HIS A 140 -0.57 34.43 -8.91
C HIS A 140 -0.60 32.93 -8.58
N LEU A 141 -1.43 32.14 -9.27
CA LEU A 141 -1.55 30.67 -9.08
C LEU A 141 -0.18 29.99 -9.01
N ASN A 142 0.73 30.29 -9.93
CA ASN A 142 2.06 29.69 -9.97
C ASN A 142 2.98 30.09 -8.80
N GLU A 143 2.77 31.25 -8.19
CA GLU A 143 3.49 31.60 -6.97
C GLU A 143 3.06 30.67 -5.83
N VAL A 144 1.75 30.44 -5.70
CA VAL A 144 1.14 29.59 -4.68
C VAL A 144 1.56 28.13 -4.85
N ILE A 145 1.36 27.57 -6.05
CA ILE A 145 1.74 26.18 -6.38
C ILE A 145 3.23 25.95 -6.15
N SER A 146 4.09 26.86 -6.63
CA SER A 146 5.54 26.69 -6.49
C SER A 146 6.01 26.79 -5.05
N PHE A 147 5.39 27.67 -4.26
CA PHE A 147 5.69 27.81 -2.85
C PHE A 147 5.28 26.55 -2.08
N HIS A 148 4.06 26.04 -2.29
CA HIS A 148 3.61 24.81 -1.66
C HIS A 148 4.45 23.61 -2.07
N LYS A 149 4.88 23.51 -3.33
CA LYS A 149 5.84 22.48 -3.75
C LYS A 149 7.10 22.49 -2.88
N CYS A 150 7.73 23.66 -2.68
CA CYS A 150 8.91 23.75 -1.82
C CYS A 150 8.59 23.43 -0.35
N ALA A 151 7.40 23.80 0.15
CA ALA A 151 6.97 23.44 1.49
C ALA A 151 6.78 21.93 1.66
N VAL A 152 6.19 21.24 0.67
CA VAL A 152 6.05 19.78 0.63
C VAL A 152 7.44 19.13 0.67
N LEU A 153 8.35 19.54 -0.22
CA LEU A 153 9.72 19.03 -0.26
C LEU A 153 10.41 19.17 1.11
N TYR A 154 10.32 20.35 1.73
CA TYR A 154 10.89 20.59 3.05
C TYR A 154 10.29 19.64 4.11
N LEU A 155 8.96 19.59 4.21
CA LEU A 155 8.25 18.79 5.21
C LEU A 155 8.53 17.28 5.04
N CYS A 156 8.55 16.79 3.80
CA CYS A 156 8.97 15.42 3.49
C CYS A 156 10.40 15.15 3.95
N ALA A 157 11.35 16.04 3.67
CA ALA A 157 12.74 15.87 4.04
C ALA A 157 12.99 15.81 5.55
N ILE A 158 12.17 16.50 6.35
CA ILE A 158 12.25 16.49 7.82
C ILE A 158 11.32 15.46 8.47
N GLY A 159 10.60 14.65 7.69
CA GLY A 159 9.74 13.58 8.19
C GLY A 159 8.34 14.02 8.66
N HIS A 160 7.93 15.26 8.40
CA HIS A 160 6.61 15.77 8.76
C HIS A 160 5.57 15.47 7.66
N VAL A 161 5.36 14.18 7.39
CA VAL A 161 4.58 13.67 6.25
C VAL A 161 3.12 14.14 6.26
N GLU A 162 2.43 14.12 7.40
CA GLU A 162 1.03 14.57 7.51
C GLU A 162 0.87 16.06 7.14
N GLN A 163 1.82 16.89 7.54
CA GLN A 163 1.80 18.31 7.18
C GLN A 163 2.11 18.50 5.69
N ALA A 164 3.00 17.68 5.12
CA ALA A 164 3.30 17.68 3.70
C ALA A 164 2.05 17.31 2.87
N GLU A 165 1.27 16.32 3.32
CA GLU A 165 0.01 15.91 2.70
C GLU A 165 -1.00 17.05 2.67
N ILE A 166 -1.19 17.77 3.76
CA ILE A 166 -2.05 18.97 3.81
C ILE A 166 -1.61 20.02 2.76
N ARG A 167 -0.30 20.21 2.57
CA ARG A 167 0.21 21.14 1.54
C ARG A 167 -0.01 20.62 0.12
N TYR A 168 0.14 19.31 -0.08
CA TYR A 168 -0.15 18.66 -1.35
C TYR A 168 -1.63 18.75 -1.73
N GLU A 169 -2.55 18.53 -0.78
CA GLU A 169 -4.00 18.65 -1.01
C GLU A 169 -4.39 20.04 -1.54
N ILE A 170 -3.75 21.11 -1.03
CA ILE A 170 -3.92 22.48 -1.56
C ILE A 170 -3.48 22.55 -3.03
N MET A 171 -2.34 21.95 -3.38
CA MET A 171 -1.83 21.94 -4.75
C MET A 171 -2.72 21.13 -5.68
N GLU A 172 -3.19 19.96 -5.25
CA GLU A 172 -4.10 19.10 -6.00
C GLU A 172 -5.45 19.80 -6.26
N ALA A 173 -5.98 20.52 -5.27
CA ALA A 173 -7.21 21.28 -5.42
C ALA A 173 -7.09 22.47 -6.39
N LEU A 174 -5.92 23.12 -6.42
CA LEU A 174 -5.67 24.33 -7.21
C LEU A 174 -5.23 24.03 -8.65
N ASP A 175 -4.34 23.07 -8.85
CA ASP A 175 -3.74 22.76 -10.16
C ASP A 175 -3.20 21.31 -10.20
N PRO A 176 -4.09 20.31 -10.31
CA PRO A 176 -3.72 18.90 -10.22
C PRO A 176 -2.83 18.43 -11.38
N ASP A 177 -3.01 19.03 -12.56
CA ASP A 177 -2.28 18.65 -13.78
C ASP A 177 -0.89 19.31 -13.88
N SER A 178 -0.43 19.99 -12.82
CA SER A 178 0.85 20.68 -12.85
C SER A 178 2.04 19.77 -12.63
N ASN A 179 3.14 20.05 -13.33
CA ASN A 179 4.42 19.38 -13.10
C ASN A 179 4.88 19.54 -11.64
N GLU A 180 4.62 20.71 -11.03
CA GLU A 180 4.93 20.96 -9.62
C GLU A 180 4.10 20.09 -8.66
N THR A 181 2.81 19.90 -8.91
CA THR A 181 1.93 19.03 -8.14
C THR A 181 2.32 17.57 -8.30
N GLU A 182 2.61 17.13 -9.53
CA GLU A 182 3.09 15.77 -9.79
C GLU A 182 4.42 15.48 -9.06
N MET A 183 5.35 16.44 -9.06
CA MET A 183 6.60 16.31 -8.29
C MET A 183 6.35 16.21 -6.79
N ALA A 184 5.48 17.07 -6.25
CA ALA A 184 5.14 17.05 -4.83
C ALA A 184 4.50 15.71 -4.44
N LEU A 185 3.64 15.13 -5.29
CA LEU A 185 3.06 13.81 -5.08
C LEU A 185 4.14 12.71 -5.00
N LYS A 186 5.10 12.70 -5.93
CA LYS A 186 6.19 11.70 -5.94
C LYS A 186 7.02 11.75 -4.66
N GLU A 187 7.36 12.95 -4.20
CA GLU A 187 8.14 13.17 -2.99
C GLU A 187 7.36 12.84 -1.72
N LEU A 188 6.06 13.14 -1.69
CA LEU A 188 5.16 12.73 -0.61
C LEU A 188 5.07 11.21 -0.52
N TYR A 189 4.85 10.53 -1.66
CA TYR A 189 4.79 9.08 -1.74
C TYR A 189 6.09 8.43 -1.24
N TYR A 190 7.24 8.95 -1.65
CA TYR A 190 8.54 8.49 -1.15
C TYR A 190 8.66 8.65 0.37
N ALA A 191 8.29 9.82 0.90
CA ALA A 191 8.34 10.07 2.34
C ALA A 191 7.40 9.14 3.13
N GLN A 192 6.22 8.84 2.59
CA GLN A 192 5.26 7.89 3.16
C GLN A 192 5.82 6.47 3.18
N ILE A 193 6.38 5.97 2.08
CA ILE A 193 7.03 4.66 2.02
C ILE A 193 8.17 4.57 3.03
N LYS A 194 9.05 5.59 3.06
CA LYS A 194 10.19 5.62 3.97
C LYS A 194 9.73 5.57 5.43
N ALA A 195 8.77 6.42 5.81
CA ALA A 195 8.21 6.43 7.15
C ALA A 195 7.53 5.08 7.50
N GLY A 196 6.83 4.47 6.54
CA GLY A 196 6.27 3.12 6.69
C GLY A 196 7.33 2.05 6.90
N SER A 197 8.41 2.09 6.13
CA SER A 197 9.55 1.17 6.25
C SER A 197 10.25 1.30 7.60
N GLU A 198 10.48 2.52 8.07
CA GLU A 198 11.07 2.78 9.40
C GLU A 198 10.19 2.24 10.53
N ARG A 199 8.87 2.48 10.47
CA ARG A 199 7.91 1.91 11.42
C ARG A 199 7.93 0.38 11.40
N TYR A 200 7.90 -0.22 10.22
CA TYR A 200 7.94 -1.68 10.04
C TYR A 200 9.24 -2.29 10.61
N GLN A 201 10.39 -1.65 10.38
CA GLN A 201 11.67 -2.10 10.93
C GLN A 201 11.70 -2.01 12.46
N GLU A 202 11.14 -0.96 13.04
CA GLU A 202 11.09 -0.79 14.49
C GLU A 202 10.14 -1.79 15.15
N GLU A 203 8.94 -1.96 14.59
CA GLU A 203 7.98 -2.96 15.04
C GLU A 203 8.59 -4.38 14.99
N ARG A 204 9.25 -4.73 13.89
CA ARG A 204 9.88 -6.05 13.71
C ARG A 204 10.93 -6.37 14.78
N LYS A 205 11.56 -5.37 15.42
CA LYS A 205 12.52 -5.62 16.51
C LYS A 205 11.85 -6.12 17.79
N ASN A 206 10.62 -5.67 18.05
CA ASN A 206 9.86 -5.99 19.25
C ASN A 206 8.82 -7.09 19.03
N LYS A 207 8.60 -7.45 17.76
CA LYS A 207 7.65 -8.48 17.34
C LYS A 207 7.98 -9.84 17.93
N ILE A 208 6.98 -10.47 18.53
CA ILE A 208 7.08 -11.82 19.09
C ILE A 208 6.72 -12.82 18.00
N PHE A 209 7.59 -13.81 17.81
CA PHE A 209 7.38 -14.91 16.87
C PHE A 209 7.33 -16.23 17.63
N VAL A 210 6.52 -17.16 17.12
CA VAL A 210 6.60 -18.55 17.56
C VAL A 210 7.83 -19.23 16.96
N ASN A 211 8.47 -20.08 17.74
CA ASN A 211 9.46 -21.04 17.27
C ASN A 211 8.74 -22.14 16.48
N LYS A 212 8.84 -22.03 15.15
CA LYS A 212 8.28 -22.99 14.20
C LYS A 212 9.08 -24.29 14.23
N LYS A 213 8.38 -25.43 14.20
CA LYS A 213 9.00 -26.77 14.20
C LYS A 213 9.45 -27.10 12.77
N SER A 214 10.55 -27.84 12.64
CA SER A 214 10.93 -28.43 11.34
C SER A 214 10.02 -29.60 10.97
N GLN A 215 9.79 -29.81 9.68
CA GLN A 215 8.98 -30.92 9.21
C GLN A 215 9.64 -32.27 9.55
N PRO A 216 8.92 -33.22 10.16
CA PRO A 216 9.41 -34.58 10.30
C PRO A 216 9.70 -35.22 8.93
N VAL A 217 10.87 -35.85 8.81
CA VAL A 217 11.27 -36.57 7.60
C VAL A 217 11.10 -38.07 7.83
N SER A 218 10.42 -38.71 6.89
CA SER A 218 10.23 -40.16 6.84
C SER A 218 10.81 -40.70 5.54
N GLU A 219 11.38 -41.92 5.60
CA GLU A 219 11.89 -42.63 4.42
C GLU A 219 10.78 -43.36 3.65
N ASN A 220 9.53 -43.32 4.14
CA ASN A 220 8.41 -43.94 3.44
C ASN A 220 8.19 -43.26 2.08
N SER A 221 8.12 -44.07 1.04
CA SER A 221 7.85 -43.62 -0.34
C SER A 221 6.70 -44.40 -0.99
N ASN A 222 6.11 -45.36 -0.29
CA ASN A 222 5.03 -46.17 -0.83
C ASN A 222 3.71 -45.38 -0.76
N PRO A 223 2.96 -45.28 -1.87
CA PRO A 223 1.67 -44.62 -1.86
C PRO A 223 0.65 -45.38 -1.00
N PRO A 224 -0.34 -44.67 -0.44
CA PRO A 224 -1.42 -45.29 0.31
C PRO A 224 -2.31 -46.13 -0.61
N CYS A 225 -3.06 -47.07 -0.02
CA CYS A 225 -4.07 -47.84 -0.72
C CYS A 225 -5.44 -47.35 -0.26
N PHE A 226 -6.25 -46.89 -1.22
CA PHE A 226 -7.58 -46.36 -0.94
C PHE A 226 -8.66 -47.44 -1.08
N SER A 227 -9.74 -47.28 -0.32
CA SER A 227 -10.92 -48.14 -0.39
C SER A 227 -11.69 -47.92 -1.69
N HIS A 228 -11.64 -46.70 -2.25
CA HIS A 228 -12.38 -46.30 -3.44
C HIS A 228 -11.47 -45.87 -4.59
N GLN A 229 -11.76 -46.35 -5.80
CA GLN A 229 -11.01 -45.99 -7.01
C GLN A 229 -11.20 -44.51 -7.37
N GLU A 230 -12.33 -43.91 -7.03
CA GLU A 230 -12.57 -42.48 -7.21
C GLU A 230 -11.62 -41.62 -6.37
N ILE A 231 -11.19 -42.10 -5.21
CA ILE A 231 -10.21 -41.40 -4.36
C ILE A 231 -8.78 -41.62 -4.87
N GLU A 232 -8.46 -42.81 -5.39
CA GLU A 232 -7.21 -43.03 -6.11
C GLU A 232 -7.08 -42.07 -7.31
N TRP A 233 -8.18 -41.86 -8.04
CA TRP A 233 -8.23 -40.86 -9.10
C TRP A 233 -8.05 -39.45 -8.52
N LEU A 234 -8.82 -39.05 -7.51
CA LEU A 234 -8.75 -37.71 -6.90
C LEU A 234 -7.33 -37.37 -6.42
N TYR A 235 -6.62 -38.34 -5.84
CA TYR A 235 -5.27 -38.16 -5.33
C TYR A 235 -4.23 -37.80 -6.42
N THR A 236 -4.52 -38.08 -7.69
CA THR A 236 -3.65 -37.77 -8.82
C THR A 236 -4.29 -36.79 -9.83
N ASN A 237 -5.13 -35.87 -9.37
CA ASN A 237 -5.75 -34.85 -10.22
C ASN A 237 -5.57 -33.45 -9.62
N GLY A 238 -5.68 -32.45 -10.50
CA GLY A 238 -5.67 -31.04 -10.13
C GLY A 238 -7.05 -30.54 -9.68
N LEU A 239 -7.16 -29.22 -9.50
CA LEU A 239 -8.38 -28.55 -9.02
C LEU A 239 -9.47 -28.46 -10.09
N PHE A 240 -9.15 -28.68 -11.37
CA PHE A 240 -10.13 -28.72 -12.44
C PHE A 240 -10.96 -30.02 -12.42
N ILE A 241 -11.94 -30.09 -11.52
CA ILE A 241 -12.82 -31.26 -11.34
C ILE A 241 -14.25 -30.92 -11.76
N GLY A 242 -14.81 -31.71 -12.67
CA GLY A 242 -16.20 -31.57 -13.10
C GLY A 242 -17.22 -32.02 -12.05
N GLU A 243 -18.39 -31.38 -12.06
CA GLU A 243 -19.52 -31.66 -11.15
C GLU A 243 -19.86 -33.16 -11.05
N ASP A 244 -19.91 -33.87 -12.17
CA ASP A 244 -20.20 -35.31 -12.21
C ASP A 244 -19.23 -36.15 -11.38
N LYS A 245 -17.95 -35.75 -11.31
CA LYS A 245 -16.92 -36.45 -10.54
C LYS A 245 -17.07 -36.17 -9.05
N ILE A 246 -17.31 -34.90 -8.69
CA ILE A 246 -17.57 -34.49 -7.30
C ILE A 246 -18.79 -35.23 -6.76
N ASN A 247 -19.89 -35.25 -7.51
CA ASN A 247 -21.12 -35.92 -7.12
C ASN A 247 -20.94 -37.44 -6.95
N LYS A 248 -20.11 -38.08 -7.79
CA LYS A 248 -19.78 -39.51 -7.63
C LYS A 248 -18.99 -39.77 -6.36
N ILE A 249 -18.00 -38.94 -6.04
CA ILE A 249 -17.20 -39.06 -4.82
C ILE A 249 -18.10 -38.89 -3.59
N LEU A 250 -18.95 -37.86 -3.56
CA LEU A 250 -19.86 -37.60 -2.44
C LEU A 250 -20.96 -38.66 -2.27
N ALA A 251 -21.22 -39.47 -3.31
CA ALA A 251 -22.16 -40.59 -3.24
C ALA A 251 -21.54 -41.89 -2.66
N LEU A 252 -20.22 -41.92 -2.41
CA LEU A 252 -19.55 -43.06 -1.81
C LEU A 252 -20.01 -43.27 -0.35
N PRO A 253 -19.86 -44.49 0.21
CA PRO A 253 -20.17 -44.74 1.61
C PRO A 253 -19.36 -43.82 2.53
N ARG A 254 -20.08 -43.02 3.33
CA ARG A 254 -19.49 -41.92 4.12
C ARG A 254 -18.31 -42.35 5.00
N GLU A 255 -18.43 -43.46 5.73
CA GLU A 255 -17.37 -43.93 6.64
C GLU A 255 -16.06 -44.24 5.92
N THR A 256 -16.12 -44.97 4.79
CA THR A 256 -14.91 -45.34 4.04
C THR A 256 -14.40 -44.20 3.17
N LEU A 257 -15.27 -43.28 2.73
CA LEU A 257 -14.86 -42.04 2.09
C LEU A 257 -14.04 -41.17 3.04
N ILE A 258 -14.52 -40.94 4.26
CA ILE A 258 -13.80 -40.15 5.26
C ILE A 258 -12.47 -40.81 5.62
N ALA A 259 -12.45 -42.13 5.84
CA ALA A 259 -11.22 -42.85 6.12
C ALA A 259 -10.17 -42.68 4.99
N ASP A 260 -10.61 -42.72 3.72
CA ASP A 260 -9.72 -42.48 2.59
C ASP A 260 -9.23 -41.02 2.54
N LEU A 261 -10.09 -40.02 2.81
CA LEU A 261 -9.70 -38.60 2.84
C LEU A 261 -8.74 -38.27 4.00
N GLU A 262 -8.96 -38.84 5.19
CA GLU A 262 -8.03 -38.74 6.31
C GLU A 262 -6.69 -39.42 6.01
N LEU A 263 -6.72 -40.54 5.27
CA LEU A 263 -5.51 -41.22 4.81
C LEU A 263 -4.70 -40.36 3.85
N ILE A 264 -5.34 -39.54 3.01
CA ILE A 264 -4.64 -38.55 2.17
C ILE A 264 -3.90 -37.53 3.04
N LEU A 265 -4.57 -36.95 4.03
CA LEU A 265 -3.93 -36.00 4.95
C LEU A 265 -2.75 -36.66 5.68
N GLN A 266 -2.91 -37.88 6.16
CA GLN A 266 -1.83 -38.61 6.82
C GLN A 266 -0.67 -38.94 5.87
N ASP A 267 -0.96 -39.28 4.62
CA ASP A 267 0.06 -39.56 3.60
C ASP A 267 0.88 -38.32 3.25
N SER A 268 0.25 -37.16 3.15
CA SER A 268 0.93 -35.88 2.90
C SER A 268 2.03 -35.61 3.94
N ILE A 269 1.78 -35.96 5.20
CA ILE A 269 2.73 -35.81 6.31
C ILE A 269 3.81 -36.88 6.20
N ASN A 270 3.40 -38.14 6.02
CA ASN A 270 4.30 -39.30 5.98
C ASN A 270 5.28 -39.29 4.81
N ARG A 271 4.88 -38.69 3.68
CA ARG A 271 5.66 -38.64 2.43
C ARG A 271 6.08 -37.22 2.05
N PHE A 272 6.00 -36.25 2.98
CA PHE A 272 6.42 -34.87 2.74
C PHE A 272 7.80 -34.79 2.06
N ALA A 273 8.80 -35.51 2.57
CA ALA A 273 10.16 -35.46 2.02
C ALA A 273 10.24 -35.98 0.58
N HIS A 274 9.39 -36.93 0.20
CA HIS A 274 9.29 -37.43 -1.17
C HIS A 274 8.73 -36.35 -2.11
N PHE A 275 7.62 -35.72 -1.74
CA PHE A 275 6.98 -34.69 -2.56
C PHE A 275 7.77 -33.38 -2.60
N ASN A 276 8.36 -32.97 -1.49
CA ASN A 276 9.23 -31.80 -1.44
C ASN A 276 10.44 -31.96 -2.38
N LYS A 277 11.03 -33.16 -2.40
CA LYS A 277 12.08 -33.50 -3.36
C LYS A 277 11.55 -33.52 -4.80
N LEU A 278 10.37 -34.10 -5.02
CA LEU A 278 9.74 -34.13 -6.34
C LEU A 278 9.57 -32.72 -6.92
N VAL A 279 9.05 -31.78 -6.13
CA VAL A 279 8.89 -30.37 -6.53
C VAL A 279 10.23 -29.69 -6.74
N SER A 280 11.21 -29.95 -5.87
CA SER A 280 12.56 -29.40 -6.04
C SER A 280 13.24 -29.88 -7.32
N ASP A 281 13.02 -31.14 -7.71
CA ASP A 281 13.66 -31.76 -8.88
C ASP A 281 12.92 -31.49 -10.20
N GLN A 282 11.58 -31.43 -10.17
CA GLN A 282 10.71 -31.44 -11.37
C GLN A 282 9.84 -30.18 -11.50
N GLY A 283 9.81 -29.33 -10.48
CA GLY A 283 8.85 -28.24 -10.38
C GLY A 283 7.51 -28.69 -9.79
N TRP A 284 6.65 -27.72 -9.52
CA TRP A 284 5.31 -27.98 -9.00
C TRP A 284 4.41 -28.50 -10.12
N GLU A 285 3.78 -29.66 -9.89
CA GLU A 285 2.84 -30.30 -10.82
C GLU A 285 1.47 -30.44 -10.15
N GLU A 286 0.46 -29.83 -10.75
CA GLU A 286 -0.88 -29.71 -10.17
C GLU A 286 -1.50 -31.07 -9.81
N GLU A 287 -1.41 -32.02 -10.75
CA GLU A 287 -2.00 -33.36 -10.62
C GLU A 287 -1.31 -34.23 -9.56
N LYS A 288 -0.23 -33.75 -8.96
CA LYS A 288 0.52 -34.49 -7.92
C LYS A 288 0.52 -33.77 -6.57
N MET A 289 -0.01 -32.56 -6.47
CA MET A 289 0.19 -31.71 -5.28
C MET A 289 -1.11 -31.24 -4.62
N ASN A 290 -2.24 -31.23 -5.33
CA ASN A 290 -3.50 -30.68 -4.81
C ASN A 290 -4.37 -31.63 -3.97
N PHE A 291 -3.91 -32.86 -3.74
CA PHE A 291 -4.66 -33.87 -3.00
C PHE A 291 -4.99 -33.46 -1.55
N VAL A 292 -4.17 -32.61 -0.92
CA VAL A 292 -4.47 -32.05 0.41
C VAL A 292 -5.67 -31.11 0.33
N ILE A 293 -5.68 -30.17 -0.61
CA ILE A 293 -6.80 -29.23 -0.81
C ILE A 293 -8.11 -29.99 -1.09
N HIS A 294 -8.05 -31.02 -1.95
CA HIS A 294 -9.21 -31.87 -2.21
C HIS A 294 -9.80 -32.48 -0.92
N SER A 295 -8.92 -32.96 -0.04
CA SER A 295 -9.32 -33.58 1.22
C SER A 295 -9.98 -32.59 2.15
N PHE A 296 -9.43 -31.37 2.30
CA PHE A 296 -10.06 -30.31 3.09
C PHE A 296 -11.46 -29.98 2.57
N PHE A 297 -11.61 -29.70 1.27
CA PHE A 297 -12.90 -29.32 0.68
C PHE A 297 -13.97 -30.40 0.85
N LEU A 298 -13.63 -31.67 0.59
CA LEU A 298 -14.58 -32.77 0.71
C LEU A 298 -14.94 -33.08 2.16
N LEU A 299 -13.99 -33.04 3.09
CA LEU A 299 -14.28 -33.22 4.53
C LEU A 299 -15.19 -32.11 5.06
N GLY A 300 -15.00 -30.87 4.58
CA GLY A 300 -15.88 -29.74 4.86
C GLY A 300 -17.30 -29.94 4.34
N GLU A 301 -17.44 -30.37 3.08
CA GLU A 301 -18.74 -30.65 2.48
C GLU A 301 -19.50 -31.80 3.19
N LEU A 302 -18.76 -32.81 3.65
CA LEU A 302 -19.29 -33.92 4.45
C LEU A 302 -19.61 -33.54 5.91
N LYS A 303 -19.24 -32.33 6.35
CA LYS A 303 -19.36 -31.85 7.74
C LYS A 303 -18.81 -32.87 8.74
N SER A 304 -17.60 -33.37 8.46
CA SER A 304 -16.98 -34.46 9.21
C SER A 304 -16.34 -33.98 10.52
N GLU A 305 -17.14 -33.90 11.59
CA GLU A 305 -16.64 -33.53 12.93
C GLU A 305 -15.56 -34.53 13.42
N GLU A 306 -15.67 -35.80 13.04
CA GLU A 306 -14.69 -36.84 13.39
C GLU A 306 -13.29 -36.60 12.79
N SER A 307 -13.21 -35.84 11.70
CA SER A 307 -11.95 -35.59 10.98
C SER A 307 -11.19 -34.35 11.46
N LEU A 308 -11.71 -33.64 12.47
CA LEU A 308 -11.06 -32.44 13.00
C LEU A 308 -9.65 -32.71 13.53
N GLU A 309 -9.41 -33.89 14.11
CA GLU A 309 -8.07 -34.27 14.57
C GLU A 309 -7.09 -34.39 13.39
N ALA A 310 -7.50 -35.02 12.28
CA ALA A 310 -6.68 -35.16 11.08
C ALA A 310 -6.41 -33.81 10.41
N ILE A 311 -7.45 -32.97 10.29
CA ILE A 311 -7.35 -31.61 9.73
C ILE A 311 -6.39 -30.75 10.55
N PHE A 312 -6.56 -30.72 11.87
CA PHE A 312 -5.67 -29.94 12.74
C PHE A 312 -4.27 -30.54 12.83
N ASN A 313 -4.10 -31.84 12.70
CA ASN A 313 -2.76 -32.42 12.57
C ASN A 313 -2.04 -31.92 11.30
N ALA A 314 -2.75 -31.81 10.17
CA ALA A 314 -2.20 -31.22 8.95
C ALA A 314 -1.87 -29.73 9.11
N LEU A 315 -2.76 -28.94 9.72
CA LEU A 315 -2.51 -27.51 9.99
C LEU A 315 -1.44 -27.25 11.06
N SER A 316 -1.14 -28.24 11.91
CA SER A 316 -0.07 -28.17 12.93
C SER A 316 1.32 -28.57 12.41
N GLN A 317 1.44 -28.92 11.13
CA GLN A 317 2.73 -29.22 10.51
C GLN A 317 3.59 -27.96 10.31
N SER A 318 4.82 -28.14 9.83
CA SER A 318 5.76 -27.02 9.67
C SER A 318 5.31 -26.04 8.59
N SER A 319 5.87 -24.82 8.62
CA SER A 319 5.62 -23.84 7.57
C SER A 319 6.03 -24.32 6.18
N GLU A 320 7.09 -25.14 6.06
CA GLU A 320 7.47 -25.75 4.78
C GLU A 320 6.43 -26.74 4.26
N TYR A 321 5.75 -27.48 5.15
CA TYR A 321 4.63 -28.34 4.76
C TYR A 321 3.42 -27.52 4.32
N LEU A 322 3.06 -26.50 5.11
CA LEU A 322 1.92 -25.64 4.81
C LEU A 322 2.13 -24.93 3.48
N GLU A 323 3.32 -24.39 3.23
CA GLU A 323 3.69 -23.76 1.96
C GLU A 323 3.56 -24.73 0.78
N LEU A 324 4.07 -25.96 0.92
CA LEU A 324 4.09 -26.94 -0.17
C LEU A 324 2.70 -27.40 -0.62
N TYR A 325 1.79 -27.63 0.33
CA TYR A 325 0.50 -28.28 0.06
C TYR A 325 -0.71 -27.36 0.16
N ILE A 326 -0.60 -26.28 0.94
CA ILE A 326 -1.70 -25.36 1.19
C ILE A 326 -1.41 -23.99 0.58
N GLY A 327 -0.19 -23.47 0.77
CA GLY A 327 0.22 -22.17 0.21
C GLY A 327 -0.80 -21.07 0.51
N ASP A 328 -1.15 -20.30 -0.52
CA ASP A 328 -2.08 -19.17 -0.41
C ASP A 328 -3.48 -19.58 0.08
N PHE A 329 -3.91 -20.84 -0.15
CA PHE A 329 -5.23 -21.35 0.30
C PHE A 329 -5.41 -21.21 1.82
N LEU A 330 -4.30 -21.19 2.56
CA LEU A 330 -4.28 -21.06 4.02
C LEU A 330 -4.95 -19.75 4.48
N THR A 331 -4.83 -18.70 3.67
CA THR A 331 -5.36 -17.36 3.97
C THR A 331 -6.64 -17.02 3.20
N THR A 332 -6.99 -17.77 2.15
CA THR A 332 -8.13 -17.46 1.28
C THR A 332 -9.33 -18.39 1.47
N ASP A 333 -9.10 -19.70 1.57
CA ASP A 333 -10.16 -20.70 1.36
C ASP A 333 -10.30 -21.72 2.47
N ILE A 334 -9.22 -22.04 3.19
CA ILE A 334 -9.18 -23.13 4.17
C ILE A 334 -10.10 -22.86 5.37
N TRP A 335 -10.45 -21.60 5.62
CA TRP A 335 -11.40 -21.24 6.67
C TRP A 335 -12.77 -21.89 6.43
N GLU A 336 -13.24 -21.99 5.19
CA GLU A 336 -14.63 -22.36 4.89
C GLU A 336 -14.93 -23.87 5.10
N PRO A 337 -14.07 -24.82 4.66
CA PRO A 337 -14.25 -26.23 4.99
C PRO A 337 -14.28 -26.48 6.50
N ILE A 338 -13.42 -25.81 7.27
CA ILE A 338 -13.36 -25.98 8.72
C ILE A 338 -14.59 -25.33 9.35
N TYR A 339 -14.98 -24.13 8.91
CA TYR A 339 -16.23 -23.47 9.29
C TYR A 339 -17.44 -24.41 9.13
N LYS A 340 -17.57 -25.10 7.99
CA LYS A 340 -18.67 -26.05 7.71
C LYS A 340 -18.70 -27.21 8.73
N ILE A 341 -17.55 -27.59 9.28
CA ILE A 341 -17.42 -28.67 10.27
C ILE A 341 -17.69 -28.15 11.70
N VAL A 342 -17.13 -27.00 12.09
CA VAL A 342 -17.13 -26.54 13.50
C VAL A 342 -18.29 -25.61 13.87
N ALA A 343 -19.18 -25.29 12.93
CA ALA A 343 -20.26 -24.32 13.12
C ALA A 343 -21.15 -24.57 14.35
N THR A 344 -21.16 -25.79 14.90
CA THR A 344 -21.94 -26.22 16.07
C THR A 344 -21.13 -26.32 17.36
N ASN A 345 -19.80 -26.32 17.31
CA ASN A 345 -18.93 -26.55 18.47
C ASN A 345 -17.49 -26.04 18.27
N LEU A 346 -17.14 -24.94 18.95
CA LEU A 346 -15.82 -24.31 18.87
C LEU A 346 -14.75 -24.89 19.83
N LYS A 347 -15.04 -25.99 20.53
CA LYS A 347 -14.12 -26.56 21.53
C LYS A 347 -12.78 -26.98 20.91
N ALA A 348 -12.82 -27.63 19.74
CA ALA A 348 -11.63 -28.09 19.05
C ALA A 348 -10.78 -26.90 18.56
N CYS A 349 -11.42 -25.86 18.01
CA CYS A 349 -10.80 -24.59 17.63
C CYS A 349 -10.03 -23.96 18.80
N LYS A 350 -10.65 -23.91 19.98
CA LYS A 350 -10.00 -23.39 21.20
C LYS A 350 -8.78 -24.20 21.60
N GLN A 351 -8.87 -25.54 21.54
CA GLN A 351 -7.72 -26.40 21.84
C GLN A 351 -6.58 -26.23 20.85
N PHE A 352 -6.89 -26.01 19.57
CA PHE A 352 -5.89 -25.71 18.54
C PHE A 352 -5.14 -24.40 18.84
N MET A 353 -5.87 -23.34 19.23
CA MET A 353 -5.28 -22.05 19.61
C MET A 353 -4.30 -22.14 20.80
N PHE A 354 -4.41 -23.16 21.63
CA PHE A 354 -3.52 -23.37 22.79
C PHE A 354 -2.26 -24.19 22.47
N GLN A 355 -2.14 -24.73 21.25
CA GLN A 355 -0.98 -25.53 20.88
C GLN A 355 0.26 -24.66 20.67
N PRO A 356 1.45 -25.10 21.12
CA PRO A 356 2.69 -24.37 20.93
C PRO A 356 3.28 -24.59 19.52
N GLY A 357 3.84 -23.53 18.96
CA GLY A 357 4.63 -23.57 17.72
C GLY A 357 3.83 -23.76 16.43
N ILE A 358 2.52 -23.46 16.45
CA ILE A 358 1.67 -23.42 15.25
C ILE A 358 1.98 -22.17 14.43
N ASP A 359 2.07 -22.34 13.11
CA ASP A 359 2.25 -21.23 12.16
C ASP A 359 1.21 -20.12 12.35
N ASP A 360 1.62 -18.88 12.10
CA ASP A 360 0.81 -17.69 12.36
C ASP A 360 -0.50 -17.71 11.56
N TYR A 361 -0.44 -18.05 10.27
CA TYR A 361 -1.61 -18.04 9.40
C TYR A 361 -2.53 -19.25 9.64
N ALA A 362 -1.95 -20.41 9.95
CA ALA A 362 -2.73 -21.57 10.37
C ALA A 362 -3.49 -21.29 11.68
N ARG A 363 -2.88 -20.55 12.61
CA ARG A 363 -3.52 -20.14 13.86
C ARG A 363 -4.56 -19.05 13.65
N SER A 364 -4.26 -18.02 12.85
CA SER A 364 -5.19 -16.91 12.58
C SER A 364 -6.44 -17.38 11.83
N ASN A 365 -6.32 -18.40 10.98
CA ASN A 365 -7.46 -18.99 10.26
C ASN A 365 -8.60 -19.41 11.20
N ILE A 366 -8.28 -19.85 12.42
CA ILE A 366 -9.29 -20.16 13.45
C ILE A 366 -10.04 -18.92 13.92
N CYS A 367 -9.37 -17.76 14.01
CA CYS A 367 -10.02 -16.50 14.33
C CYS A 367 -11.00 -16.10 13.22
N ASP A 368 -10.59 -16.26 11.96
CA ASP A 368 -11.42 -15.97 10.79
C ASP A 368 -12.68 -16.86 10.78
N ILE A 369 -12.55 -18.14 11.13
CA ILE A 369 -13.71 -19.06 11.26
C ILE A 369 -14.70 -18.57 12.31
N VAL A 370 -14.23 -18.12 13.47
CA VAL A 370 -15.09 -17.64 14.57
C VAL A 370 -15.73 -16.29 14.23
N GLN A 371 -15.00 -15.41 13.53
CA GLN A 371 -15.53 -14.16 12.98
C GLN A 371 -16.65 -14.45 11.98
N GLN A 372 -16.39 -15.30 10.98
CA GLN A 372 -17.39 -15.69 9.98
C GLN A 372 -18.61 -16.36 10.64
N LEU A 373 -18.45 -17.11 11.73
CA LEU A 373 -19.57 -17.64 12.51
C LEU A 373 -20.48 -16.53 13.05
N ALA A 374 -19.93 -15.48 13.63
CA ALA A 374 -20.72 -14.34 14.10
C ALA A 374 -21.39 -13.56 12.95
N LEU A 375 -20.71 -13.41 11.80
CA LEU A 375 -21.23 -12.68 10.63
C LEU A 375 -22.33 -13.46 9.87
N HIS A 376 -22.22 -14.79 9.82
CA HIS A 376 -23.24 -15.66 9.23
C HIS A 376 -24.40 -15.94 10.18
N HIS A 377 -24.13 -15.98 11.48
CA HIS A 377 -25.09 -16.25 12.54
C HIS A 377 -25.03 -15.16 13.62
N PRO A 378 -25.68 -14.00 13.42
CA PRO A 378 -25.64 -12.89 14.38
C PRO A 378 -26.08 -13.29 15.80
N GLU A 379 -26.93 -14.31 15.94
CA GLU A 379 -27.34 -14.87 17.23
C GLU A 379 -26.18 -15.53 18.01
N LYS A 380 -25.08 -15.86 17.34
CA LYS A 380 -23.86 -16.46 17.92
C LYS A 380 -22.76 -15.43 18.19
N ARG A 381 -22.98 -14.13 17.95
CA ARG A 381 -21.98 -13.08 18.20
C ARG A 381 -21.47 -13.12 19.65
N GLU A 382 -22.36 -13.26 20.64
CA GLU A 382 -21.97 -13.36 22.05
C GLU A 382 -21.10 -14.59 22.35
N GLU A 383 -21.38 -15.73 21.69
CA GLU A 383 -20.55 -16.93 21.80
C GLU A 383 -19.15 -16.69 21.22
N ALA A 384 -19.06 -15.99 20.08
CA ALA A 384 -17.80 -15.62 19.46
C ALA A 384 -17.00 -14.64 20.33
N LEU A 385 -17.63 -13.60 20.90
CA LEU A 385 -16.97 -12.66 21.81
C LEU A 385 -16.43 -13.37 23.06
N GLN A 386 -17.22 -14.27 23.65
CA GLN A 386 -16.76 -15.08 24.78
C GLN A 386 -15.59 -15.98 24.40
N TRP A 387 -15.60 -16.54 23.18
CA TRP A 387 -14.47 -17.32 22.66
C TRP A 387 -13.21 -16.45 22.53
N PHE A 388 -13.31 -15.27 21.91
CA PHE A 388 -12.19 -14.33 21.79
C PHE A 388 -11.68 -13.88 23.15
N ALA A 389 -12.55 -13.57 24.10
CA ALA A 389 -12.18 -13.21 25.46
C ALA A 389 -11.30 -14.29 26.11
N GLU A 390 -11.68 -15.57 25.98
CA GLU A 390 -10.90 -16.68 26.53
C GLU A 390 -9.52 -16.83 25.86
N ILE A 391 -9.44 -16.63 24.54
CA ILE A 391 -8.17 -16.64 23.81
C ILE A 391 -7.27 -15.47 24.24
N ILE A 392 -7.83 -14.26 24.38
CA ILE A 392 -7.09 -13.09 24.87
C ILE A 392 -6.59 -13.34 26.29
N GLN A 393 -7.44 -13.85 27.18
CA GLN A 393 -7.01 -14.21 28.54
C GLN A 393 -5.91 -15.26 28.55
N PHE A 394 -5.96 -16.24 27.65
CA PHE A 394 -4.87 -17.21 27.49
C PHE A 394 -3.57 -16.50 27.11
N PHE A 395 -3.56 -15.67 26.06
CA PHE A 395 -2.36 -14.96 25.62
C PHE A 395 -1.80 -13.99 26.68
N LEU A 396 -2.65 -13.24 27.38
CA LEU A 396 -2.24 -12.33 28.46
C LEU A 396 -1.58 -13.05 29.64
N ASN A 397 -1.89 -14.34 29.83
CA ASN A 397 -1.34 -15.17 30.90
C ASN A 397 -0.18 -16.07 30.45
N SER A 398 0.08 -16.16 29.14
CA SER A 398 1.17 -16.94 28.58
C SER A 398 2.50 -16.18 28.65
N LYS A 399 3.59 -16.93 28.60
CA LYS A 399 4.97 -16.42 28.57
C LYS A 399 5.63 -16.75 27.23
N PRO A 400 6.71 -16.04 26.85
CA PRO A 400 7.44 -16.34 25.63
C PRO A 400 7.88 -17.82 25.49
N GLU A 401 8.23 -18.47 26.60
CA GLU A 401 8.66 -19.88 26.61
C GLU A 401 7.53 -20.87 26.31
N ASP A 402 6.27 -20.46 26.50
CA ASP A 402 5.10 -21.30 26.17
C ASP A 402 4.96 -21.48 24.65
N ASN A 403 5.62 -20.63 23.85
CA ASN A 403 5.66 -20.72 22.38
C ASN A 403 4.27 -20.66 21.72
N VAL A 404 3.35 -19.88 22.28
CA VAL A 404 1.95 -19.73 21.80
C VAL A 404 1.60 -18.31 21.38
N ILE A 405 2.42 -17.32 21.75
CA ILE A 405 2.18 -15.91 21.43
C ILE A 405 2.89 -15.58 20.12
N SER A 406 2.13 -15.01 19.19
CA SER A 406 2.64 -14.37 17.98
C SER A 406 1.98 -13.01 17.86
N SER A 407 2.78 -11.97 17.66
CA SER A 407 2.23 -10.62 17.54
C SER A 407 1.33 -10.45 16.32
N ASP A 408 1.57 -11.23 15.27
CA ASP A 408 0.73 -11.20 14.07
C ASP A 408 -0.62 -11.82 14.32
N VAL A 409 -0.65 -12.98 14.99
CA VAL A 409 -1.92 -13.62 15.37
C VAL A 409 -2.73 -12.71 16.27
N VAL A 410 -2.09 -12.04 17.23
CA VAL A 410 -2.79 -11.08 18.11
C VAL A 410 -3.34 -9.91 17.30
N GLY A 411 -2.57 -9.35 16.36
CA GLY A 411 -3.04 -8.29 15.47
C GLY A 411 -4.23 -8.72 14.61
N LEU A 412 -4.16 -9.88 13.95
CA LEU A 412 -5.23 -10.44 13.13
C LEU A 412 -6.48 -10.77 13.95
N LEU A 413 -6.30 -11.27 15.17
CA LEU A 413 -7.39 -11.51 16.12
C LEU A 413 -8.12 -10.21 16.46
N ILE A 414 -7.40 -9.09 16.64
CA ILE A 414 -8.00 -7.79 16.91
C ILE A 414 -8.81 -7.30 15.69
N CYS A 415 -8.30 -7.46 14.47
CA CYS A 415 -9.06 -7.16 13.25
C CYS A 415 -10.40 -7.93 13.22
N ASN A 416 -10.35 -9.23 13.51
CA ASN A 416 -11.54 -10.08 13.60
C ASN A 416 -12.55 -9.58 14.65
N ILE A 417 -12.09 -9.07 15.80
CA ILE A 417 -12.96 -8.49 16.84
C ILE A 417 -13.61 -7.18 16.36
N ILE A 418 -12.85 -6.31 15.67
CA ILE A 418 -13.37 -5.06 15.09
C ILE A 418 -14.48 -5.38 14.08
N ASP A 419 -14.25 -6.35 13.21
CA ASP A 419 -15.18 -6.75 12.15
C ASP A 419 -16.52 -7.29 12.66
N ILE A 420 -16.57 -7.81 13.89
CA ILE A 420 -17.80 -8.24 14.56
C ILE A 420 -18.34 -7.21 15.56
N GLU A 421 -17.85 -5.97 15.48
CA GLU A 421 -18.21 -4.84 16.33
C GLU A 421 -17.98 -5.12 17.83
N GLY A 422 -16.92 -5.86 18.19
CA GLY A 422 -16.67 -6.40 19.53
C GLY A 422 -16.16 -5.42 20.59
N VAL A 423 -16.81 -4.26 20.73
CA VAL A 423 -16.46 -3.20 21.70
C VAL A 423 -16.43 -3.69 23.16
N GLU A 424 -17.14 -4.77 23.47
CA GLU A 424 -17.17 -5.40 24.79
C GLU A 424 -15.78 -5.91 25.24
N LEU A 425 -14.89 -6.20 24.29
CA LEU A 425 -13.52 -6.67 24.54
C LEU A 425 -12.49 -5.55 24.58
N LEU A 426 -12.91 -4.28 24.49
CA LEU A 426 -11.99 -3.12 24.52
C LEU A 426 -11.01 -3.14 25.70
N PRO A 427 -11.42 -3.44 26.96
CA PRO A 427 -10.49 -3.50 28.10
C PRO A 427 -9.47 -4.64 28.00
N GLU A 428 -9.84 -5.76 27.40
CA GLU A 428 -8.96 -6.90 27.15
C GLU A 428 -7.97 -6.60 26.02
N VAL A 429 -8.44 -5.94 24.96
CA VAL A 429 -7.60 -5.50 23.84
C VAL A 429 -6.58 -4.45 24.31
N GLU A 430 -6.97 -3.49 25.15
CA GLU A 430 -6.06 -2.50 25.75
C GLU A 430 -4.88 -3.17 26.44
N LYS A 431 -5.13 -4.21 27.24
CA LYS A 431 -4.08 -4.97 27.94
C LYS A 431 -3.10 -5.64 26.99
N LEU A 432 -3.54 -6.09 25.81
CA LEU A 432 -2.64 -6.66 24.80
C LEU A 432 -1.64 -5.60 24.29
N PHE A 433 -2.13 -4.38 24.04
CA PHE A 433 -1.28 -3.24 23.67
C PHE A 433 -0.33 -2.84 24.81
N GLU A 434 -0.82 -2.78 26.04
CA GLU A 434 0.00 -2.47 27.22
C GLU A 434 1.13 -3.49 27.44
N GLN A 435 0.89 -4.78 27.14
CA GLN A 435 1.92 -5.82 27.19
C GLN A 435 2.90 -5.76 26.00
N GLY A 436 2.64 -4.93 24.99
CA GLY A 436 3.50 -4.77 23.82
C GLY A 436 3.55 -6.00 22.91
N ILE A 437 2.51 -6.84 22.94
CA ILE A 437 2.47 -8.10 22.17
C ILE A 437 1.70 -7.99 20.85
N VAL A 438 1.20 -6.81 20.49
CA VAL A 438 0.36 -6.57 19.29
C VAL A 438 1.21 -6.11 18.10
N SER A 439 0.97 -6.66 16.90
CA SER A 439 1.50 -6.11 15.65
C SER A 439 0.64 -4.94 15.16
N ILE A 440 1.11 -3.71 15.43
CA ILE A 440 0.47 -2.47 15.00
C ILE A 440 0.45 -2.28 13.48
N GLY A 441 1.36 -2.93 12.74
CA GLY A 441 1.38 -2.91 11.28
C GLY A 441 0.22 -3.67 10.66
N ILE A 442 -0.43 -4.56 11.43
CA ILE A 442 -1.61 -5.32 11.00
C ILE A 442 -2.90 -4.60 11.39
N CYS A 443 -3.12 -4.35 12.68
CA CYS A 443 -4.40 -3.81 13.17
C CYS A 443 -4.42 -2.29 13.34
N GLY A 444 -3.27 -1.61 13.21
CA GLY A 444 -3.13 -0.20 13.52
C GLY A 444 -2.68 0.07 14.97
N SER A 445 -2.49 1.36 15.27
CA SER A 445 -2.14 1.82 16.62
C SER A 445 -3.29 1.64 17.62
N TRP A 446 -3.02 1.74 18.92
CA TRP A 446 -4.07 1.72 19.94
C TRP A 446 -5.11 2.82 19.70
N GLU A 447 -4.67 4.01 19.30
CA GLU A 447 -5.56 5.13 18.98
C GLU A 447 -6.49 4.80 17.81
N ASN A 448 -6.01 4.07 16.79
CA ASN A 448 -6.85 3.62 15.69
C ASN A 448 -7.80 2.51 16.12
N VAL A 449 -7.28 1.47 16.77
CA VAL A 449 -8.07 0.29 17.18
C VAL A 449 -9.16 0.66 18.18
N SER A 450 -8.84 1.50 19.18
CA SER A 450 -9.84 1.94 20.16
C SER A 450 -10.95 2.77 19.51
N GLU A 451 -10.61 3.63 18.55
CA GLU A 451 -11.60 4.38 17.77
C GLU A 451 -12.45 3.44 16.90
N ASP A 452 -11.85 2.47 16.20
CA ASP A 452 -12.56 1.53 15.34
C ASP A 452 -13.46 0.57 16.13
N LEU A 453 -13.11 0.23 17.38
CA LEU A 453 -13.99 -0.54 18.28
C LEU A 453 -15.16 0.30 18.80
N ILE A 454 -14.94 1.58 19.12
CA ILE A 454 -15.99 2.48 19.66
C ILE A 454 -16.93 2.95 18.54
N ASN A 455 -16.37 3.26 17.38
CA ASN A 455 -17.05 3.84 16.22
C ASN A 455 -16.74 3.00 14.97
N PRO A 456 -17.23 1.75 14.89
CA PRO A 456 -16.92 0.84 13.79
C PRO A 456 -17.39 1.40 12.45
N ILE A 457 -16.48 1.39 11.48
CA ILE A 457 -16.80 1.69 10.09
C ILE A 457 -17.40 0.43 9.47
N GLN A 458 -18.66 0.47 9.05
CA GLN A 458 -19.30 -0.65 8.34
C GLN A 458 -18.51 -1.01 7.08
N HIS A 459 -17.86 -2.18 7.12
CA HIS A 459 -17.28 -2.87 5.98
C HIS A 459 -17.97 -4.23 5.84
N ASP A 460 -18.27 -4.63 4.61
CA ASP A 460 -18.77 -5.98 4.35
C ASP A 460 -17.60 -6.96 4.34
N CYS A 461 -17.35 -7.56 5.50
CA CYS A 461 -16.31 -8.58 5.73
C CYS A 461 -16.88 -10.01 5.72
N LYS A 462 -18.18 -10.17 5.42
CA LYS A 462 -18.84 -11.48 5.37
C LYS A 462 -18.48 -12.19 4.08
N LEU A 463 -17.76 -13.30 4.19
CA LEU A 463 -17.34 -14.11 3.05
C LEU A 463 -18.46 -15.04 2.59
N GLU A 464 -18.54 -15.30 1.28
CA GLU A 464 -19.52 -16.23 0.72
C GLU A 464 -19.15 -17.69 1.04
N ILE A 465 -20.17 -18.48 1.39
CA ILE A 465 -20.04 -19.92 1.58
C ILE A 465 -20.62 -20.60 0.34
N LEU A 466 -19.79 -21.32 -0.40
CA LEU A 466 -20.13 -21.86 -1.70
C LEU A 466 -20.45 -23.36 -1.62
N PRO A 467 -21.41 -23.85 -2.42
CA PRO A 467 -21.49 -25.27 -2.73
C PRO A 467 -20.17 -25.77 -3.32
N ILE A 468 -19.75 -26.99 -2.97
CA ILE A 468 -18.43 -27.52 -3.35
C ILE A 468 -18.10 -27.41 -4.85
N VAL A 469 -19.08 -27.63 -5.74
CA VAL A 469 -18.89 -27.51 -7.20
C VAL A 469 -18.54 -26.07 -7.59
N GLN A 470 -19.18 -25.08 -6.96
CA GLN A 470 -18.89 -23.67 -7.18
C GLN A 470 -17.55 -23.27 -6.58
N ARG A 471 -17.15 -23.83 -5.43
CA ARG A 471 -15.82 -23.57 -4.86
C ARG A 471 -14.70 -24.06 -5.78
N TYR A 472 -14.80 -25.25 -6.37
CA TYR A 472 -13.82 -25.69 -7.37
C TYR A 472 -13.79 -24.77 -8.61
N ALA A 473 -14.95 -24.30 -9.07
CA ALA A 473 -15.05 -23.39 -10.20
C ALA A 473 -14.47 -22.00 -9.89
N GLU A 474 -14.70 -21.47 -8.69
CA GLU A 474 -14.19 -20.18 -8.25
C GLU A 474 -12.66 -20.19 -8.23
N VAL A 475 -12.05 -21.13 -7.48
CA VAL A 475 -10.59 -21.25 -7.35
C VAL A 475 -9.90 -21.37 -8.69
N THR A 476 -10.43 -22.19 -9.61
CA THR A 476 -9.85 -22.39 -10.95
C THR A 476 -10.08 -21.22 -11.91
N SER A 477 -10.84 -20.21 -11.51
CA SER A 477 -11.13 -19.02 -12.32
C SER A 477 -10.54 -17.72 -11.78
N THR A 478 -10.20 -17.65 -10.49
CA THR A 478 -9.72 -16.41 -9.83
C THR A 478 -8.21 -16.40 -9.64
N TRP A 479 -7.60 -17.56 -9.50
CA TRP A 479 -6.17 -17.66 -9.21
C TRP A 479 -5.30 -17.37 -10.43
N ALA A 480 -4.27 -16.54 -10.24
CA ALA A 480 -3.38 -16.06 -11.30
C ALA A 480 -2.67 -17.18 -12.07
N VAL A 481 -2.49 -18.36 -11.45
CA VAL A 481 -1.92 -19.56 -12.12
C VAL A 481 -2.86 -20.11 -13.20
N TYR A 482 -4.17 -19.89 -13.08
CA TYR A 482 -5.19 -20.35 -14.03
C TYR A 482 -5.70 -19.26 -14.97
N ASN A 483 -5.36 -17.99 -14.68
CA ASN A 483 -5.64 -16.85 -15.54
C ASN A 483 -4.43 -16.57 -16.44
N GLU A 484 -4.53 -16.90 -17.73
CA GLU A 484 -3.46 -16.68 -18.75
C GLU A 484 -3.09 -15.19 -18.95
N ASP A 485 -3.91 -14.28 -18.43
CA ASP A 485 -3.73 -12.84 -18.53
C ASP A 485 -3.32 -12.27 -17.17
N GLU A 486 -2.01 -12.03 -16.96
CA GLU A 486 -1.44 -10.81 -16.36
C GLU A 486 -0.03 -11.05 -15.79
N ASN A 487 0.96 -11.05 -16.68
CA ASN A 487 2.36 -10.83 -16.30
C ASN A 487 2.61 -9.30 -16.18
N ILE A 488 1.91 -8.63 -15.24
CA ILE A 488 1.97 -7.16 -15.04
C ILE A 488 3.09 -6.74 -14.07
N LEU A 489 3.78 -7.68 -13.41
CA LEU A 489 4.78 -7.35 -12.38
C LEU A 489 6.17 -6.95 -12.91
N ASP A 490 6.41 -6.99 -14.21
CA ASP A 490 7.78 -6.90 -14.78
C ASP A 490 8.27 -5.48 -15.18
N TYR A 491 7.57 -4.40 -14.83
CA TYR A 491 7.94 -3.05 -15.33
C TYR A 491 7.87 -1.90 -14.33
N ILE A 492 8.29 -2.10 -13.08
CA ILE A 492 8.60 -0.96 -12.19
C ILE A 492 10.04 -1.07 -11.70
N ASN A 493 10.96 -0.43 -12.45
CA ASN A 493 12.30 -0.18 -11.98
C ASN A 493 12.26 0.92 -10.90
N TYR A 494 12.13 0.50 -9.64
CA TYR A 494 12.08 1.41 -8.50
C TYR A 494 13.34 2.30 -8.44
N ASP A 495 14.50 1.82 -8.90
CA ASP A 495 15.77 2.56 -8.79
C ASP A 495 15.83 3.87 -9.60
N GLU A 496 15.03 4.02 -10.67
CA GLU A 496 14.93 5.27 -11.45
C GLU A 496 14.07 6.36 -10.77
N LEU A 497 13.31 6.03 -9.72
CA LEU A 497 12.46 6.98 -8.97
C LEU A 497 13.22 7.74 -7.87
N PHE A 498 14.50 7.46 -7.62
CA PHE A 498 15.17 7.81 -6.36
C PHE A 498 16.25 8.91 -6.43
N GLU A 499 16.36 9.67 -7.52
CA GLU A 499 17.21 10.88 -7.52
C GLU A 499 16.40 12.16 -7.27
N PRO A 500 16.75 12.98 -6.25
CA PRO A 500 16.11 14.27 -6.02
C PRO A 500 16.31 15.16 -7.25
N GLN A 501 15.22 15.44 -7.96
CA GLN A 501 15.26 16.18 -9.22
C GLN A 501 15.58 17.66 -8.94
N ILE A 502 16.81 18.07 -9.27
CA ILE A 502 17.24 19.47 -9.23
C ILE A 502 16.49 20.23 -10.33
N MET A 503 15.46 21.00 -9.98
CA MET A 503 14.75 21.85 -10.96
C MET A 503 14.52 23.28 -10.48
N PRO A 504 14.88 24.30 -11.29
CA PRO A 504 14.45 25.67 -11.07
C PRO A 504 12.94 25.77 -11.30
N VAL A 505 12.29 26.58 -10.48
CA VAL A 505 10.88 26.91 -10.57
C VAL A 505 10.61 27.68 -11.86
N ARG A 506 9.59 27.25 -12.60
CA ARG A 506 9.14 27.91 -13.82
C ARG A 506 8.26 29.10 -13.46
N SER A 507 8.69 30.29 -13.87
CA SER A 507 8.08 31.58 -13.49
C SER A 507 7.00 32.08 -14.46
N GLU A 508 6.62 31.29 -15.48
CA GLU A 508 5.57 31.69 -16.40
C GLU A 508 4.22 31.82 -15.71
N PRO A 509 3.33 32.71 -16.18
CA PRO A 509 1.90 32.55 -15.95
C PRO A 509 1.35 31.40 -16.78
N LYS A 510 0.63 30.46 -16.16
CA LYS A 510 0.00 29.36 -16.88
C LYS A 510 -1.11 29.93 -17.73
N ILE A 511 -1.02 29.69 -19.04
CA ILE A 511 -2.14 29.95 -19.94
C ILE A 511 -3.25 28.99 -19.53
N GLY A 512 -4.39 29.53 -19.11
CA GLY A 512 -5.52 28.73 -18.69
C GLY A 512 -5.92 27.76 -19.80
N ARG A 513 -6.35 26.53 -19.45
CA ARG A 513 -6.80 25.51 -20.42
C ARG A 513 -7.79 26.08 -21.45
N ASN A 514 -8.56 27.10 -21.08
CA ASN A 514 -9.55 27.76 -21.92
C ASN A 514 -9.09 29.07 -22.58
N ASP A 515 -7.89 29.57 -22.28
CA ASP A 515 -7.34 30.82 -22.82
C ASP A 515 -6.86 30.65 -24.28
N PRO A 516 -6.75 31.75 -25.06
CA PRO A 516 -6.18 31.71 -26.40
C PRO A 516 -4.76 31.13 -26.42
N CYS A 517 -4.52 30.17 -27.30
CA CYS A 517 -3.24 29.49 -27.41
C CYS A 517 -2.13 30.44 -27.91
N PRO A 518 -0.95 30.49 -27.26
CA PRO A 518 0.10 31.47 -27.56
C PRO A 518 0.81 31.23 -28.90
N CYS A 519 0.57 30.08 -29.53
CA CYS A 519 1.10 29.76 -30.87
C CYS A 519 0.40 30.55 -32.00
N GLY A 520 -0.61 31.36 -31.68
CA GLY A 520 -1.33 32.18 -32.65
C GLY A 520 -2.39 31.42 -33.46
N SER A 521 -2.75 30.20 -33.06
CA SER A 521 -3.71 29.35 -33.78
C SER A 521 -5.17 29.81 -33.67
N GLY A 522 -5.47 30.76 -32.78
CA GLY A 522 -6.84 31.20 -32.47
C GLY A 522 -7.69 30.18 -31.70
N LYS A 523 -7.13 29.00 -31.35
CA LYS A 523 -7.81 27.95 -30.56
C LYS A 523 -7.54 28.13 -29.07
N LYS A 524 -8.41 27.54 -28.22
CA LYS A 524 -8.15 27.41 -26.77
C LYS A 524 -6.91 26.54 -26.53
N TYR A 525 -6.09 26.86 -25.53
CA TYR A 525 -4.83 26.17 -25.22
C TYR A 525 -5.00 24.64 -25.13
N LYS A 526 -6.06 24.17 -24.45
CA LYS A 526 -6.39 22.74 -24.33
C LYS A 526 -6.69 22.03 -25.66
N LYS A 527 -7.14 22.76 -26.68
CA LYS A 527 -7.48 22.21 -28.00
C LYS A 527 -6.35 22.39 -29.03
N CYS A 528 -5.16 22.78 -28.56
CA CYS A 528 -4.03 23.08 -29.44
C CYS A 528 -2.75 22.46 -28.89
N CYS A 529 -2.04 23.14 -28.00
CA CYS A 529 -0.71 22.73 -27.56
C CYS A 529 -0.70 21.80 -26.33
N MET A 530 -1.87 21.50 -25.75
CA MET A 530 -2.01 20.59 -24.61
C MET A 530 -2.39 19.14 -24.98
N ASN A 531 -2.92 18.92 -26.19
CA ASN A 531 -3.39 17.60 -26.68
C ASN A 531 -2.41 16.99 -27.69
N ASN A 532 -1.11 17.07 -27.44
CA ASN A 532 -0.13 16.30 -28.22
C ASN A 532 0.08 14.93 -27.60
#